data_AF-A0A497FRW2-F1
#
_entry.id   AF-A0A497FRW2-F1
#
_cell.length_a   1.000
_cell.length_b   1.000
_cell.length_c   1.000
_cell.angle_alpha   90.00
_cell.angle_beta   90.00
_cell.angle_gamma   90.00
#
_symmetry.space_group_name_H-M   'P 1'
#
loop_
_entity.id
_entity.type
_entity.pdbx_description
1 polymer ?
#
loop_
_entity_poly.entity_id
_entity_poly.type
_entity_poly.pdbx_seq_one_letter_code
_entity_poly.pdbx_strand_id
1 'polypeptide(L)'
;MNFNGIEKEVYSYVEKLYRKVKSPSHGFDHVLRVYRLCLEIGMREKADLNVLKIASLLHDIGRALGYEKNHAAKSAEIAEKYLSSLGLPPEFIERVIEAIKAHSFSSGEIP
;
A
#
# COMPACT_ATOMS: atom_id res chain seq x y z
N MET A 1 -18.68 6.20 3.44
CA MET A 1 -17.46 5.73 4.14
C MET A 1 -16.63 6.91 4.58
N ASN A 2 -16.18 6.93 5.83
CA ASN A 2 -15.24 7.95 6.31
C ASN A 2 -13.80 7.52 5.97
N PHE A 3 -13.32 7.90 4.80
CA PHE A 3 -11.99 7.50 4.31
C PHE A 3 -10.84 8.05 5.17
N ASN A 4 -11.00 9.21 5.81
CA ASN A 4 -9.97 9.74 6.72
C ASN A 4 -9.77 8.83 7.95
N GLY A 5 -10.84 8.17 8.42
CA GLY A 5 -10.74 7.18 9.50
C GLY A 5 -10.03 5.90 9.05
N ILE A 6 -10.36 5.41 7.87
CA ILE A 6 -9.72 4.21 7.28
C ILE A 6 -8.23 4.46 7.00
N GLU A 7 -7.89 5.61 6.41
CA GLU A 7 -6.51 5.99 6.15
C GLU A 7 -5.69 5.98 7.44
N LYS A 8 -6.21 6.56 8.53
CA LYS A 8 -5.53 6.60 9.83
C LYS A 8 -5.36 5.21 10.45
N GLU A 9 -6.36 4.33 10.30
CA GLU A 9 -6.29 2.94 10.76
C GLU A 9 -5.21 2.16 10.00
N VAL A 10 -5.22 2.24 8.66
CA VAL A 10 -4.23 1.59 7.79
C VAL A 10 -2.83 2.14 8.06
N TYR A 11 -2.68 3.45 8.22
CA TYR A 11 -1.41 4.08 8.60
C TYR A 11 -0.89 3.48 9.92
N SER A 12 -1.74 3.41 10.95
CA SER A 12 -1.36 2.91 12.27
C SER A 12 -0.97 1.42 12.22
N TYR A 13 -1.65 0.63 11.38
CA TYR A 13 -1.30 -0.77 11.14
C TYR A 13 0.08 -0.90 10.50
N VAL A 14 0.34 -0.16 9.42
CA VAL A 14 1.63 -0.19 8.71
C VAL A 14 2.76 0.32 9.60
N GLU A 15 2.58 1.44 10.30
CA GLU A 15 3.58 1.98 11.23
C GLU A 15 3.97 0.93 12.29
N LYS A 16 3.00 0.25 12.88
CA LYS A 16 3.24 -0.82 13.86
C LYS A 16 4.01 -1.99 13.25
N LEU A 17 3.69 -2.38 12.01
CA LEU A 17 4.37 -3.46 11.31
C LEU A 17 5.86 -3.14 11.09
N TYR A 18 6.16 -1.91 10.68
CA TYR A 18 7.52 -1.48 10.38
C TYR A 18 8.38 -1.15 11.61
N ARG A 19 7.82 -1.09 12.83
CA ARG A 19 8.60 -0.83 14.08
C ARG A 19 9.77 -1.78 14.29
N LYS A 20 9.69 -3.01 13.77
CA LYS A 20 10.74 -4.04 13.90
C LYS A 20 11.60 -4.18 12.65
N VAL A 21 11.26 -3.48 11.57
CA VAL A 21 11.99 -3.53 10.30
C VAL A 21 13.21 -2.61 10.41
N LYS A 22 14.40 -3.20 10.36
CA LYS A 22 15.67 -2.46 10.33
C LYS A 22 16.19 -2.41 8.89
N SER A 23 15.59 -1.55 8.08
CA SER A 23 16.04 -1.29 6.71
C SER A 23 16.19 0.23 6.50
N PRO A 24 17.39 0.74 6.19
CA PRO A 24 17.59 2.16 5.92
C PRO A 24 16.99 2.62 4.59
N SER A 25 16.70 1.71 3.66
CA SER A 25 16.12 2.02 2.34
C SER A 25 14.63 1.65 2.22
N HIS A 26 14.14 0.72 3.04
CA HIS A 26 12.75 0.22 3.02
C HIS A 26 12.09 0.24 4.40
N GLY A 27 12.39 1.26 5.21
CA GLY A 27 11.72 1.50 6.48
C GLY A 27 10.37 2.19 6.32
N PHE A 28 9.71 2.51 7.43
CA PHE A 28 8.43 3.25 7.37
C PHE A 28 8.60 4.65 6.73
N ASP A 29 9.78 5.25 6.88
CA ASP A 29 10.14 6.51 6.23
C ASP A 29 10.09 6.40 4.69
N HIS A 30 10.44 5.25 4.12
CA HIS A 30 10.30 4.99 2.69
C HIS A 30 8.83 5.01 2.27
N VAL A 31 7.97 4.28 3.00
CA VAL A 31 6.53 4.25 2.76
C VAL A 31 5.94 5.66 2.79
N LEU A 32 6.32 6.50 3.76
CA LEU A 32 5.82 7.87 3.85
C LEU A 32 6.29 8.78 2.72
N ARG A 33 7.53 8.62 2.23
CA ARG A 33 8.00 9.36 1.05
C ARG A 33 7.19 9.00 -0.19
N VAL A 34 6.97 7.70 -0.42
CA VAL A 34 6.17 7.20 -1.54
C VAL A 34 4.73 7.69 -1.43
N TYR A 35 4.11 7.56 -0.26
CA TYR A 35 2.76 8.06 0.01
C TYR A 35 2.59 9.54 -0.35
N ARG A 36 3.50 10.41 0.11
CA ARG A 36 3.46 11.86 -0.19
C ARG A 36 3.60 12.13 -1.69
N LEU A 37 4.50 11.42 -2.36
CA LEU A 37 4.71 11.55 -3.80
C LEU A 37 3.47 11.09 -4.60
N CYS A 38 2.87 9.96 -4.22
CA CYS A 38 1.63 9.47 -4.83
C CYS A 38 0.50 10.49 -4.70
N LEU A 39 0.38 11.18 -3.57
CA LEU A 39 -0.61 12.24 -3.41
C LEU A 39 -0.34 13.43 -4.33
N GLU A 40 0.91 13.90 -4.41
CA GLU A 40 1.27 15.04 -5.26
C GLU A 40 0.97 14.76 -6.73
N ILE A 41 1.41 13.59 -7.22
CA ILE A 41 1.17 13.17 -8.60
C ILE A 41 -0.34 12.93 -8.82
N GLY A 42 -0.99 12.18 -7.93
CA GLY A 42 -2.40 11.85 -8.06
C GLY A 42 -3.32 13.06 -8.10
N MET A 43 -3.00 14.12 -7.35
CA MET A 43 -3.76 15.38 -7.41
C MET A 43 -3.64 16.06 -8.78
N ARG A 44 -2.45 16.05 -9.39
CA ARG A 44 -2.21 16.64 -10.72
C ARG A 44 -2.88 15.84 -11.82
N GLU A 45 -2.79 14.51 -11.74
CA GLU A 45 -3.36 13.57 -12.72
C GLU A 45 -4.87 13.30 -12.50
N LYS A 46 -5.48 13.91 -11.47
CA LYS A 46 -6.88 13.68 -11.08
C LYS A 46 -7.20 12.20 -10.82
N ALA A 47 -6.21 11.47 -10.30
CA ALA A 47 -6.36 10.07 -9.93
C ALA A 47 -7.26 9.91 -8.69
N ASP A 48 -7.73 8.69 -8.47
CA ASP A 48 -8.46 8.34 -7.25
C ASP A 48 -7.52 8.34 -6.03
N LEU A 49 -7.53 9.45 -5.29
CA LEU A 49 -6.67 9.63 -4.12
C LEU A 49 -6.96 8.61 -3.01
N ASN A 50 -8.19 8.10 -2.88
CA ASN A 50 -8.49 7.12 -1.84
C ASN A 50 -7.78 5.80 -2.13
N VAL A 51 -7.78 5.36 -3.38
CA VAL A 51 -7.03 4.17 -3.82
C VAL A 51 -5.53 4.39 -3.64
N LEU A 52 -5.00 5.53 -4.11
CA LEU A 52 -3.57 5.82 -4.01
C LEU A 52 -3.06 5.86 -2.57
N LYS A 53 -3.82 6.46 -1.66
CA LYS A 53 -3.48 6.52 -0.23
C LYS A 53 -3.30 5.14 0.37
N ILE A 54 -4.29 4.26 0.17
CA ILE A 54 -4.27 2.92 0.76
C ILE A 54 -3.22 2.04 0.06
N ALA A 55 -3.15 2.08 -1.27
CA ALA A 55 -2.18 1.31 -2.04
C ALA A 55 -0.74 1.69 -1.67
N SER A 56 -0.40 2.97 -1.62
CA SER A 56 0.96 3.42 -1.28
C SER A 56 1.37 3.10 0.16
N LEU A 57 0.44 3.12 1.13
CA LEU A 57 0.73 2.67 2.50
C LEU A 57 1.03 1.16 2.58
N LEU A 58 0.35 0.35 1.75
CA LEU A 58 0.42 -1.11 1.82
C LEU A 58 1.38 -1.75 0.81
N HIS A 59 1.92 -0.99 -0.16
CA HIS A 59 2.62 -1.56 -1.32
C HIS A 59 3.79 -2.48 -0.97
N ASP A 60 4.52 -2.18 0.11
CA ASP A 60 5.78 -2.84 0.47
C ASP A 60 5.67 -3.71 1.74
N ILE A 61 4.47 -3.93 2.30
CA ILE A 61 4.29 -4.74 3.54
C ILE A 61 4.78 -6.18 3.40
N GLY A 62 4.80 -6.73 2.17
CA GLY A 62 5.44 -7.99 1.85
C GLY A 62 6.93 -7.99 2.18
N ARG A 63 7.67 -6.91 1.87
CA ARG A 63 9.08 -6.76 2.25
C ARG A 63 9.26 -6.68 3.75
N ALA A 64 8.41 -5.92 4.43
CA ALA A 64 8.44 -5.80 5.90
C ALA A 64 8.30 -7.16 6.60
N LEU A 65 7.63 -8.11 5.96
CA LEU A 65 7.43 -9.48 6.44
C LEU A 65 8.46 -10.50 5.89
N GLY A 66 9.47 -10.04 5.14
CA GLY A 66 10.58 -10.86 4.66
C GLY A 66 10.42 -11.45 3.24
N TYR A 67 9.40 -11.05 2.48
CA TYR A 67 9.14 -11.55 1.13
C TYR A 67 9.82 -10.71 0.04
N GLU A 68 11.15 -10.70 -0.03
CA GLU A 68 11.87 -9.80 -0.97
C GLU A 68 11.55 -10.05 -2.47
N LYS A 69 11.61 -11.31 -2.92
CA LYS A 69 11.50 -11.66 -4.35
C LYS A 69 10.10 -11.49 -4.94
N ASN A 70 9.06 -11.60 -4.11
CA ASN A 70 7.65 -11.56 -4.51
C ASN A 70 6.84 -10.60 -3.64
N HIS A 71 7.49 -9.55 -3.10
CA HIS A 71 6.87 -8.60 -2.19
C HIS A 71 5.58 -8.02 -2.75
N ALA A 72 5.53 -7.59 -4.01
CA ALA A 72 4.31 -7.00 -4.58
C ALA A 72 3.10 -7.95 -4.53
N ALA A 73 3.28 -9.20 -4.96
CA ALA A 73 2.22 -10.22 -4.89
C ALA A 73 1.82 -10.53 -3.44
N LYS A 74 2.79 -10.57 -2.51
CA LYS A 74 2.51 -10.82 -1.09
C LYS A 74 1.87 -9.62 -0.39
N SER A 75 2.30 -8.40 -0.69
CA SER A 75 1.69 -7.17 -0.23
C SER A 75 0.23 -7.09 -0.66
N ALA A 76 -0.04 -7.44 -1.91
CA ALA A 76 -1.40 -7.54 -2.44
C ALA A 76 -2.26 -8.55 -1.66
N GLU A 77 -1.78 -9.77 -1.45
CA GLU A 77 -2.50 -10.81 -0.70
C GLU A 77 -2.80 -10.37 0.75
N ILE A 78 -1.83 -9.73 1.41
CA ILE A 78 -1.98 -9.25 2.79
C ILE A 78 -2.95 -8.07 2.84
N ALA A 79 -2.82 -7.12 1.91
CA ALA A 79 -3.70 -5.97 1.79
C ALA A 79 -5.15 -6.41 1.56
N GLU A 80 -5.39 -7.39 0.70
CA GLU A 80 -6.73 -7.90 0.42
C GLU A 80 -7.40 -8.44 1.68
N LYS A 81 -6.70 -9.32 2.41
CA LYS A 81 -7.18 -9.90 3.67
C LYS A 81 -7.45 -8.81 4.72
N TYR A 82 -6.53 -7.86 4.86
CA TYR A 82 -6.65 -6.79 5.86
C TYR A 82 -7.80 -5.85 5.53
N LEU A 83 -7.90 -5.34 4.30
CA LEU A 83 -8.96 -4.41 3.89
C LEU A 83 -10.34 -5.07 3.89
N SER A 84 -10.42 -6.35 3.54
CA SER A 84 -11.66 -7.13 3.67
C SER A 84 -12.11 -7.24 5.13
N SER A 85 -11.16 -7.45 6.06
CA SER A 85 -11.47 -7.49 7.50
C SER A 85 -11.97 -6.15 8.07
N LEU A 86 -11.65 -5.04 7.40
CA LEU A 86 -12.18 -3.70 7.71
C LEU A 86 -13.56 -3.44 7.09
N GLY A 87 -14.12 -4.39 6.34
CA GLY A 87 -15.43 -4.26 5.70
C GLY A 87 -15.46 -3.25 4.54
N LEU A 88 -14.34 -3.06 3.85
CA LEU A 88 -14.27 -2.17 2.68
C LEU A 88 -14.93 -2.81 1.44
N PRO A 89 -15.41 -2.01 0.48
CA PRO A 89 -16.14 -2.52 -0.68
C PRO A 89 -15.20 -3.34 -1.58
N PRO A 90 -15.63 -4.49 -2.12
CA PRO A 90 -14.79 -5.33 -2.97
C PRO A 90 -14.17 -4.60 -4.16
N GLU A 91 -14.92 -3.72 -4.82
CA GLU A 91 -14.46 -2.97 -5.99
C GLU A 91 -13.35 -1.96 -5.63
N PHE A 92 -13.39 -1.41 -4.43
CA PHE A 92 -12.32 -0.56 -3.93
C PHE A 92 -11.07 -1.38 -3.60
N ILE A 93 -11.25 -2.52 -2.94
CA ILE A 93 -10.16 -3.43 -2.59
C ILE A 93 -9.46 -3.88 -3.86
N GLU A 94 -10.19 -4.33 -4.88
CA GLU A 94 -9.65 -4.78 -6.16
C GLU A 94 -8.72 -3.73 -6.79
N ARG A 95 -9.17 -2.48 -6.90
CA ARG A 95 -8.36 -1.37 -7.45
C ARG A 95 -7.09 -1.09 -6.64
N VAL A 96 -7.16 -1.22 -5.30
CA VAL A 96 -5.98 -1.12 -4.43
C VAL A 96 -5.01 -2.27 -4.69
N ILE A 97 -5.53 -3.49 -4.82
CA ILE A 97 -4.73 -4.69 -5.06
C ILE A 97 -4.04 -4.65 -6.42
N GLU A 98 -4.73 -4.21 -7.47
CA GLU A 98 -4.15 -4.02 -8.81
C GLU A 98 -2.97 -3.04 -8.76
N ALA A 99 -3.16 -1.87 -8.13
CA ALA A 99 -2.10 -0.89 -7.96
C ALA A 99 -0.89 -1.47 -7.19
N ILE A 100 -1.14 -2.27 -6.14
CA ILE A 100 -0.07 -2.96 -5.40
C ILE A 100 0.58 -4.07 -6.23
N LYS A 101 -0.10 -4.76 -7.14
CA LYS A 101 0.55 -5.79 -7.97
C LYS A 101 1.45 -5.17 -9.04
N ALA A 102 1.00 -4.08 -9.64
CA ALA A 102 1.66 -3.44 -10.78
C ALA A 102 2.87 -2.56 -10.40
N HIS A 103 3.04 -2.17 -9.12
CA HIS A 103 4.10 -1.22 -8.74
C HIS A 103 5.53 -1.76 -8.85
N SER A 104 5.71 -3.09 -8.90
CA SER A 104 7.04 -3.70 -8.92
C SER A 104 7.46 -4.00 -10.36
N PHE A 105 8.50 -3.32 -10.86
CA PHE A 105 9.06 -3.61 -12.19
C PHE A 105 9.48 -5.08 -12.38
N SER A 106 9.85 -5.75 -11.27
CA SER A 106 10.26 -7.16 -11.28
C SER A 106 9.10 -8.16 -11.41
N SER A 107 7.84 -7.74 -11.29
CA SER A 107 6.68 -8.65 -11.45
C SER A 107 6.28 -8.87 -12.90
N GLY A 108 6.82 -8.08 -13.84
CA GLY A 108 6.50 -8.18 -15.27
C GLY A 108 5.10 -7.69 -15.65
N GLU A 109 4.35 -7.15 -14.69
CA GLU A 109 3.07 -6.47 -14.90
C GLU A 109 3.32 -5.09 -15.52
N ILE A 110 2.48 -4.68 -16.47
CA ILE A 110 2.54 -3.35 -17.09
C ILE A 110 1.70 -2.39 -16.22
N PRO A 111 2.28 -1.30 -15.66
CA PRO A 111 1.56 -0.31 -14.88
C PRO A 111 0.52 0.50 -15.66
#